data_AF-A0A8T0DET0-F1
#
_entry.id   AF-A0A8T0DET0-F1
#
_cell.length_a   1.000
_cell.length_b   1.000
_cell.length_c   1.000
_cell.angle_alpha   90.00
_cell.angle_beta   90.00
_cell.angle_gamma   90.00
#
_symmetry.space_group_name_H-M   'P 1'
#
loop_
_entity.id
_entity.type
_entity.pdbx_description
1 polymer ?
#
loop_
_entity_poly.entity_id
_entity_poly.type
_entity_poly.pdbx_seq_one_letter_code
_entity_poly.pdbx_strand_id
1 'polypeptide(L)'
;MREIIFSQLGQCGNQMGTKEVISDEHGLRTDGVYHGDCDLQMERIHVYFTETAAGRFVLRCVMADVEPGCLDNIRSGPCECLFCPDNFVFGSGGAGNNWAKGYYTDSAELIESILELIRRECDACECLQGFQVVHSMGGGTSSGMSSLLIGKFHVEYPNRIICSFSTYPSPRVIKRSW
;
A
#
# COMPACT_ATOMS: atom_id res chain seq x y z
N MET A 1 1.84 -20.36 7.32
CA MET A 1 1.10 -19.13 7.67
C MET A 1 0.23 -18.71 6.48
N ARG A 2 -0.52 -17.59 6.49
CA ARG A 2 -1.39 -17.17 5.37
C ARG A 2 -1.28 -15.65 5.23
N GLU A 3 -0.39 -15.19 4.39
CA GLU A 3 0.02 -13.78 4.32
C GLU A 3 -0.69 -13.01 3.20
N ILE A 4 -0.89 -11.71 3.42
CA ILE A 4 -1.51 -10.79 2.47
C ILE A 4 -0.55 -9.61 2.26
N ILE A 5 -0.34 -9.23 1.01
CA ILE A 5 0.45 -8.05 0.66
C ILE A 5 -0.49 -6.88 0.33
N PHE A 6 -0.24 -5.75 0.96
CA PHE A 6 -0.97 -4.51 0.76
C PHE A 6 -0.30 -3.65 -0.30
N SER A 7 -1.07 -3.02 -1.18
CA SER A 7 -0.60 -2.06 -2.17
C SER A 7 -1.42 -0.77 -2.05
N GLN A 8 -0.77 0.30 -1.61
CA GLN A 8 -1.39 1.62 -1.46
C GLN A 8 -0.99 2.51 -2.63
N LEU A 9 -1.97 2.96 -3.41
CA LEU A 9 -1.70 3.61 -4.70
C LEU A 9 -2.32 5.01 -4.78
N GLY A 10 -1.45 5.98 -5.04
CA GLY A 10 -1.77 7.39 -5.15
C GLY A 10 -2.23 8.03 -3.84
N GLN A 11 -2.34 9.36 -3.84
CA GLN A 11 -2.66 10.17 -2.65
C GLN A 11 -3.79 9.60 -1.78
N CYS A 12 -4.94 9.28 -2.38
CA CYS A 12 -6.09 8.76 -1.61
C CYS A 12 -5.82 7.36 -1.02
N GLY A 13 -5.19 6.47 -1.79
CA GLY A 13 -4.88 5.11 -1.34
C GLY A 13 -3.89 5.12 -0.18
N ASN A 14 -2.83 5.93 -0.33
CA ASN A 14 -1.81 6.14 0.69
C ASN A 14 -2.42 6.71 1.98
N GLN A 15 -3.19 7.80 1.91
CA GLN A 15 -3.82 8.39 3.10
C GLN A 15 -4.81 7.46 3.81
N MET A 16 -5.53 6.60 3.08
CA MET A 16 -6.42 5.62 3.68
C MET A 16 -5.66 4.48 4.34
N GLY A 17 -4.61 3.99 3.71
CA GLY A 17 -3.82 2.87 4.18
C GLY A 17 -2.85 3.22 5.32
N THR A 18 -2.53 4.50 5.55
CA THR A 18 -1.73 4.94 6.71
C THR A 18 -2.51 4.93 8.02
N LYS A 19 -3.83 4.68 8.02
CA LYS A 19 -4.61 4.62 9.27
C LYS A 19 -4.21 3.41 10.10
N GLU A 20 -3.84 3.65 11.36
CA GLU A 20 -3.23 2.67 12.28
C GLU A 20 -4.21 1.67 12.91
N VAL A 21 -5.46 1.59 12.44
CA VAL A 21 -6.53 0.80 13.12
C VAL A 21 -6.13 -0.66 13.31
N ILE A 22 -5.53 -1.29 12.30
CA ILE A 22 -5.10 -2.69 12.39
C ILE A 22 -3.91 -2.83 13.35
N SER A 23 -2.98 -1.87 13.35
CA SER A 23 -1.86 -1.86 14.29
C SER A 23 -2.35 -1.75 15.74
N ASP A 24 -3.28 -0.83 16.00
CA ASP A 24 -3.89 -0.63 17.32
C ASP A 24 -4.66 -1.88 17.79
N GLU A 25 -5.42 -2.52 16.90
CA GLU A 25 -6.13 -3.78 17.20
C GLU A 25 -5.17 -4.92 17.59
N HIS A 26 -4.00 -4.97 16.95
CA HIS A 26 -2.92 -5.91 17.26
C HIS A 26 -2.01 -5.44 18.41
N GLY A 27 -2.31 -4.33 19.08
CA GLY A 27 -1.51 -3.81 20.20
C GLY A 27 -0.14 -3.30 19.79
N LEU A 28 0.07 -2.99 18.51
CA LEU A 28 1.28 -2.36 18.00
C LEU A 28 1.20 -0.84 18.16
N ARG A 29 2.24 -0.24 18.70
CA ARG A 29 2.40 1.22 18.69
C ARG A 29 2.99 1.70 17.38
N THR A 30 3.02 3.02 17.19
CA THR A 30 3.53 3.67 15.98
C THR A 30 5.02 3.39 15.72
N ASP A 31 5.76 2.92 16.73
CA ASP A 31 7.16 2.48 16.65
C ASP A 31 7.33 1.02 16.17
N GLY A 32 6.21 0.30 15.94
CA GLY A 32 6.18 -1.10 15.55
C GLY A 32 6.42 -2.08 16.69
N VAL A 33 6.45 -1.63 17.95
CA VAL A 33 6.66 -2.50 19.11
C VAL A 33 5.31 -2.97 19.68
N TYR A 34 5.23 -4.27 19.99
CA TYR A 34 4.05 -4.87 20.63
C TYR A 34 3.95 -4.46 22.10
N HIS A 35 2.79 -3.92 22.46
CA HIS A 35 2.41 -3.53 23.82
C HIS A 35 1.02 -4.04 24.20
N GLY A 36 0.51 -5.04 23.46
CA GLY A 36 -0.79 -5.65 23.73
C GLY A 36 -0.82 -6.44 25.03
N ASP A 37 -2.04 -6.69 25.50
CA ASP A 37 -2.35 -7.40 26.75
C ASP A 37 -3.06 -8.73 26.51
N CYS A 38 -3.29 -9.10 25.24
CA CYS A 38 -4.05 -10.29 24.86
C CYS A 38 -3.29 -11.18 23.86
N ASP A 39 -3.09 -12.46 24.20
CA ASP A 39 -2.38 -13.42 23.34
C ASP A 39 -3.01 -13.57 21.94
N LEU A 40 -4.32 -13.33 21.80
CA LEU A 40 -5.03 -13.37 20.52
C LEU A 40 -4.54 -12.30 19.53
N GLN A 41 -4.00 -11.19 20.02
CA GLN A 41 -3.44 -10.13 19.18
C GLN A 41 -2.20 -10.63 18.42
N MET A 42 -1.46 -11.58 18.98
CA MET A 42 -0.25 -12.13 18.36
C MET A 42 -0.51 -13.37 17.51
N GLU A 43 -1.62 -14.09 17.72
CA GLU A 43 -1.87 -15.38 17.06
C GLU A 43 -1.78 -15.31 15.52
N ARG A 44 -2.22 -14.18 14.93
CA ARG A 44 -2.28 -13.99 13.46
C ARG A 44 -1.68 -12.67 12.98
N ILE A 45 -0.83 -12.05 13.79
CA ILE A 45 -0.21 -10.76 13.44
C ILE A 45 0.56 -10.83 12.10
N HIS A 46 1.18 -11.98 11.82
CA HIS A 46 1.99 -12.19 10.63
C HIS A 46 1.21 -12.22 9.30
N VAL A 47 -0.12 -12.23 9.34
CA VAL A 47 -0.95 -12.10 8.13
C VAL A 47 -0.67 -10.76 7.44
N TYR A 48 -0.57 -9.68 8.21
CA TYR A 48 -0.33 -8.32 7.73
C TYR A 48 1.06 -7.79 8.03
N PHE A 49 1.72 -8.31 9.07
CA PHE A 49 3.01 -7.80 9.53
C PHE A 49 4.16 -8.79 9.31
N THR A 50 5.35 -8.24 9.15
CA THR A 50 6.62 -8.96 9.18
C THR A 50 7.38 -8.55 10.43
N GLU A 51 7.91 -9.52 11.16
CA GLU A 51 8.78 -9.24 12.29
C GLU A 51 10.21 -9.00 11.79
N THR A 52 10.80 -7.89 12.21
CA THR A 52 12.18 -7.52 11.92
C THR A 52 13.12 -8.14 12.94
N ALA A 53 14.41 -8.26 12.61
CA ALA A 53 15.44 -8.74 13.54
C ALA A 53 15.55 -7.90 14.84
N ALA A 54 15.04 -6.66 14.84
CA ALA A 54 15.00 -5.79 16.01
C ALA A 54 13.77 -6.00 16.91
N GLY A 55 12.93 -7.02 16.63
CA GLY A 55 11.70 -7.30 17.38
C GLY A 55 10.57 -6.30 17.11
N ARG A 56 10.62 -5.58 15.98
CA ARG A 56 9.56 -4.66 15.54
C ARG A 56 8.74 -5.28 14.42
N PHE A 57 7.47 -4.94 14.35
CA PHE A 57 6.54 -5.35 13.31
C PHE A 57 6.37 -4.23 12.28
N VAL A 58 6.59 -4.57 11.02
CA VAL A 58 6.37 -3.69 9.87
C VAL A 58 5.27 -4.25 8.97
N LEU A 59 4.44 -3.40 8.40
CA LEU A 59 3.35 -3.80 7.52
C LEU A 59 3.91 -4.34 6.19
N ARG A 60 3.37 -5.48 5.72
CA ARG A 60 3.64 -6.07 4.39
C ARG A 60 2.97 -5.22 3.30
N CYS A 61 3.53 -4.05 3.05
CA CYS A 61 2.91 -3.03 2.21
C CYS A 61 3.91 -2.42 1.23
N VAL A 62 3.47 -2.20 0.00
CA VAL A 62 4.14 -1.37 -1.01
C VAL A 62 3.30 -0.11 -1.24
N MET A 63 3.93 1.06 -1.12
CA MET A 63 3.30 2.36 -1.33
C MET A 63 3.84 2.98 -2.60
N ALA A 64 2.94 3.45 -3.47
CA ALA A 64 3.32 4.06 -4.72
C ALA A 64 2.53 5.34 -5.01
N ASP A 65 3.20 6.33 -5.58
CA ASP A 65 2.59 7.55 -6.10
C ASP A 65 3.43 8.07 -7.29
N VAL A 66 2.85 8.82 -8.22
CA VAL A 66 3.65 9.51 -9.26
C VAL A 66 4.17 10.87 -8.77
N GLU A 67 3.67 11.34 -7.62
CA GLU A 67 4.06 12.56 -6.93
C GLU A 67 4.70 12.23 -5.57
N PRO A 68 5.82 12.87 -5.17
CA PRO A 68 6.51 12.54 -3.92
C PRO A 68 5.76 13.02 -2.67
N GLY A 69 4.97 14.09 -2.78
CA GLY A 69 4.47 14.84 -1.63
C GLY A 69 3.62 14.04 -0.64
N CYS A 70 2.81 13.08 -1.12
CA CYS A 70 2.03 12.23 -0.21
C CYS A 70 2.92 11.27 0.58
N LEU A 71 3.90 10.65 -0.07
CA LEU A 71 4.77 9.66 0.57
C LEU A 71 5.79 10.33 1.51
N ASP A 72 6.29 11.52 1.17
CA ASP A 72 7.17 12.29 2.05
C ASP A 72 6.50 12.64 3.38
N ASN A 73 5.20 12.97 3.35
CA ASN A 73 4.41 13.22 4.56
C ASN A 73 4.24 11.96 5.42
N ILE A 74 4.12 10.77 4.80
CA ILE A 74 4.03 9.50 5.53
C ILE A 74 5.38 9.16 6.15
N ARG A 75 6.48 9.35 5.39
CA ARG A 75 7.85 9.11 5.84
C ARG A 75 8.35 10.07 6.92
N SER A 76 7.70 11.22 7.09
CA SER A 76 7.97 12.15 8.19
C SER A 76 6.87 12.13 9.26
N GLY A 77 5.91 11.21 9.09
CA GLY A 77 4.74 11.08 9.95
C GLY A 77 5.01 10.21 11.18
N PRO A 78 4.07 10.20 12.14
CA PRO A 78 4.21 9.42 13.38
C PRO A 78 4.27 7.91 13.15
N CYS A 79 3.72 7.44 12.02
CA CYS A 79 3.58 6.03 11.65
C CYS A 79 4.79 5.50 10.84
N GLU A 80 5.86 6.29 10.64
CA GLU A 80 6.96 5.91 9.72
C GLU A 80 7.56 4.53 10.04
N CYS A 81 7.64 4.18 11.33
CA CYS A 81 8.25 2.93 11.81
C CYS A 81 7.39 1.69 11.56
N LEU A 82 6.11 1.86 11.20
CA LEU A 82 5.22 0.77 10.81
C LEU A 82 5.45 0.33 9.36
N PHE A 83 6.23 1.08 8.57
CA PHE A 83 6.46 0.78 7.16
C PHE A 83 7.93 0.49 6.87
N CYS A 84 8.18 -0.45 5.95
CA CYS A 84 9.52 -0.69 5.44
C CYS A 84 9.99 0.52 4.61
N PRO A 85 11.11 1.19 4.97
CA PRO A 85 11.62 2.35 4.23
C PRO A 85 11.93 2.06 2.75
N ASP A 86 12.21 0.80 2.43
CA ASP A 86 12.53 0.35 1.07
C ASP A 86 11.28 0.04 0.23
N ASN A 87 10.07 0.15 0.80
CA ASN A 87 8.80 -0.17 0.13
C ASN A 87 8.04 1.05 -0.42
N PHE A 88 8.73 2.19 -0.57
CA PHE A 88 8.18 3.43 -1.13
C PHE A 88 8.67 3.64 -2.56
N VAL A 89 7.74 3.80 -3.50
CA VAL A 89 8.03 4.15 -4.90
C VAL A 89 7.36 5.47 -5.24
N PHE A 90 8.13 6.46 -5.70
CA PHE A 90 7.55 7.69 -6.20
C PHE A 90 8.20 8.18 -7.49
N GLY A 91 7.39 8.81 -8.32
CA GLY A 91 7.84 9.56 -9.48
C GLY A 91 8.18 11.01 -9.15
N SER A 92 8.52 11.76 -10.19
CA SER A 92 8.67 13.22 -10.16
C SER A 92 7.56 13.93 -10.96
N GLY A 93 6.56 13.17 -11.41
CA GLY A 93 5.49 13.59 -12.30
C GLY A 93 4.21 13.95 -11.58
N GLY A 94 3.09 13.74 -12.26
CA GLY A 94 1.75 14.09 -11.75
C GLY A 94 0.69 13.76 -12.77
N ALA A 95 -0.18 12.80 -12.47
CA ALA A 95 -1.18 12.33 -13.43
C ALA A 95 -2.26 13.39 -13.72
N GLY A 96 -2.40 14.43 -12.87
CA GLY A 96 -3.30 15.56 -13.11
C GLY A 96 -4.77 15.15 -13.31
N ASN A 97 -5.24 14.16 -12.54
CA ASN A 97 -6.57 13.55 -12.68
C ASN A 97 -6.86 12.94 -14.07
N ASN A 98 -5.82 12.62 -14.84
CA ASN A 98 -5.94 11.92 -16.12
C ASN A 98 -5.60 10.43 -15.97
N TRP A 99 -6.59 9.57 -16.13
CA TRP A 99 -6.41 8.12 -16.08
C TRP A 99 -5.42 7.61 -17.13
N ALA A 100 -5.48 8.12 -18.37
CA ALA A 100 -4.59 7.68 -19.45
C ALA A 100 -3.13 8.02 -19.16
N LYS A 101 -2.87 9.18 -18.53
CA LYS A 101 -1.53 9.56 -18.08
C LYS A 101 -1.04 8.63 -16.97
N GLY A 102 -1.90 8.32 -15.99
CA GLY A 102 -1.60 7.32 -14.97
C GLY A 102 -1.30 5.94 -15.57
N TYR A 103 -2.13 5.45 -16.49
CA TYR A 103 -2.03 4.09 -17.03
C TYR A 103 -0.89 3.91 -18.04
N TYR A 104 -0.75 4.82 -19.00
CA TYR A 104 0.13 4.63 -20.16
C TYR A 104 1.50 5.31 -20.04
N THR A 105 1.64 6.34 -19.19
CA THR A 105 2.89 7.12 -19.10
C THR A 105 3.47 7.12 -17.70
N ASP A 106 2.91 7.91 -16.78
CA ASP A 106 3.58 8.27 -15.53
C ASP A 106 3.71 7.07 -14.59
N SER A 107 2.68 6.23 -14.47
CA SER A 107 2.79 5.01 -13.64
C SER A 107 3.39 3.83 -14.41
N ALA A 108 3.39 3.86 -15.75
CA ALA A 108 4.06 2.84 -16.55
C ALA A 108 5.58 2.90 -16.38
N GLU A 109 6.16 4.08 -16.12
CA GLU A 109 7.58 4.24 -15.79
C GLU A 109 7.93 3.63 -14.42
N LEU A 110 6.99 3.61 -13.48
CA LEU A 110 7.21 3.11 -12.10
C LEU A 110 6.83 1.64 -11.91
N ILE A 111 6.09 1.04 -12.85
CA ILE A 111 5.45 -0.27 -12.63
C ILE A 111 6.45 -1.39 -12.37
N GLU A 112 7.59 -1.39 -13.06
CA GLU A 112 8.59 -2.44 -12.89
C GLU A 112 9.27 -2.33 -11.51
N SER A 113 9.51 -1.10 -11.03
CA SER A 113 9.99 -0.88 -9.66
C SER A 113 8.97 -1.36 -8.63
N ILE A 114 7.67 -1.04 -8.82
CA ILE A 114 6.60 -1.50 -7.92
C ILE A 114 6.53 -3.03 -7.88
N LEU A 115 6.56 -3.69 -9.05
CA LEU A 115 6.52 -5.14 -9.15
C LEU A 115 7.73 -5.81 -8.49
N GLU A 116 8.92 -5.23 -8.59
CA GLU A 116 10.11 -5.76 -7.94
C GLU A 116 9.98 -5.77 -6.41
N LEU A 117 9.44 -4.70 -5.81
CA LEU A 117 9.22 -4.67 -4.37
C LEU A 117 8.12 -5.67 -3.96
N ILE A 118 7.08 -5.83 -4.78
CA ILE A 118 6.03 -6.81 -4.53
C ILE A 118 6.60 -8.24 -4.60
N ARG A 119 7.47 -8.54 -5.58
CA ARG A 119 8.14 -9.84 -5.68
C ARG A 119 8.98 -10.12 -4.43
N ARG A 120 9.75 -9.14 -3.96
CA ARG A 120 10.52 -9.24 -2.71
C ARG A 120 9.62 -9.52 -1.50
N GLU A 121 8.48 -8.84 -1.38
CA GLU A 121 7.50 -9.12 -0.31
C GLU A 121 6.86 -10.51 -0.45
N CYS A 122 6.60 -10.95 -1.69
CA CYS A 122 6.09 -12.29 -1.96
C CYS A 122 7.09 -13.37 -1.54
N ASP A 123 8.37 -13.17 -1.84
CA ASP A 123 9.45 -14.09 -1.47
C ASP A 123 9.65 -14.17 0.06
N ALA A 124 9.29 -13.10 0.77
CA ALA A 124 9.27 -13.05 2.23
C ALA A 124 8.02 -13.69 2.87
N CYS A 125 7.08 -14.21 2.06
CA CYS A 125 5.89 -14.92 2.54
C CYS A 125 6.10 -16.44 2.48
N GLU A 126 5.67 -17.18 3.51
CA GLU A 126 5.64 -18.64 3.50
C GLU A 126 4.51 -19.16 2.60
N CYS A 127 3.32 -18.54 2.69
CA CYS A 127 2.16 -18.91 1.88
C CYS A 127 1.27 -17.70 1.54
N LEU A 128 1.68 -16.96 0.52
CA LEU A 128 0.92 -15.82 0.01
C LEU A 128 -0.52 -16.21 -0.38
N GLN A 129 -1.50 -15.55 0.22
CA GLN A 129 -2.91 -15.71 -0.15
C GLN A 129 -3.29 -14.83 -1.33
N GLY A 130 -2.79 -13.60 -1.35
CA GLY A 130 -3.19 -12.61 -2.33
C GLY A 130 -2.81 -11.18 -1.98
N PHE A 131 -3.42 -10.27 -2.73
CA PHE A 131 -3.11 -8.85 -2.71
C PHE A 131 -4.35 -8.05 -2.31
N GLN A 132 -4.12 -7.00 -1.52
CA GLN A 132 -5.11 -5.99 -1.22
C GLN A 132 -4.65 -4.66 -1.79
N VAL A 133 -5.44 -4.09 -2.70
CA VAL A 133 -5.12 -2.84 -3.41
C VAL A 133 -6.02 -1.73 -2.91
N VAL A 134 -5.46 -0.70 -2.28
CA VAL A 134 -6.20 0.48 -1.80
C VAL A 134 -5.93 1.65 -2.73
N HIS A 135 -7.00 2.16 -3.36
CA HIS A 135 -6.89 3.19 -4.39
C HIS A 135 -8.19 4.00 -4.52
N SER A 136 -8.13 5.07 -5.31
CA SER A 136 -9.30 5.86 -5.71
C SER A 136 -9.59 5.70 -7.20
N MET A 137 -10.87 5.71 -7.55
CA MET A 137 -11.36 5.73 -8.93
C MET A 137 -11.40 7.16 -9.50
N GLY A 138 -11.39 8.19 -8.65
CA GLY A 138 -11.50 9.59 -9.06
C GLY A 138 -10.18 10.26 -9.41
N GLY A 139 -9.05 9.75 -8.90
CA GLY A 139 -7.71 10.30 -9.15
C GLY A 139 -7.02 9.66 -10.35
N GLY A 140 -6.23 10.42 -11.10
CA GLY A 140 -5.55 9.93 -12.32
C GLY A 140 -4.47 8.88 -12.00
N THR A 141 -3.65 9.15 -10.99
CA THR A 141 -2.57 8.25 -10.54
C THR A 141 -3.15 6.95 -10.02
N SER A 142 -4.00 7.03 -9.01
CA SER A 142 -4.51 5.86 -8.31
C SER A 142 -5.33 4.96 -9.24
N SER A 143 -6.18 5.53 -10.09
CA SER A 143 -7.03 4.75 -11.01
C SER A 143 -6.24 4.15 -12.18
N GLY A 144 -5.30 4.89 -12.77
CA GLY A 144 -4.43 4.41 -13.84
C GLY A 144 -3.45 3.34 -13.36
N MET A 145 -2.70 3.63 -12.29
CA MET A 145 -1.71 2.73 -11.70
C MET A 145 -2.33 1.43 -11.19
N SER A 146 -3.47 1.50 -10.49
CA SER A 146 -4.16 0.29 -10.00
C SER A 146 -4.63 -0.60 -11.14
N SER A 147 -5.19 -0.02 -12.21
CA SER A 147 -5.64 -0.78 -13.37
C SER A 147 -4.47 -1.51 -14.03
N LEU A 148 -3.32 -0.84 -14.17
CA LEU A 148 -2.10 -1.43 -14.71
C LEU A 148 -1.56 -2.55 -13.80
N LEU A 149 -1.47 -2.29 -12.50
CA LEU A 149 -0.93 -3.23 -11.52
C LEU A 149 -1.80 -4.49 -11.40
N ILE A 150 -3.12 -4.35 -11.32
CA ILE A 150 -4.05 -5.48 -11.26
C ILE A 150 -3.94 -6.33 -12.53
N GLY A 151 -3.78 -5.70 -13.70
CA GLY A 151 -3.51 -6.41 -14.96
C GLY A 151 -2.24 -7.25 -14.89
N LYS A 152 -1.16 -6.71 -14.30
CA LYS A 152 0.10 -7.45 -14.07
C LYS A 152 -0.06 -8.59 -13.07
N PHE A 153 -0.80 -8.39 -11.98
CA PHE A 153 -1.09 -9.45 -11.01
C PHE A 153 -1.82 -10.64 -11.62
N HIS A 154 -2.79 -10.42 -12.51
CA HIS A 154 -3.46 -11.52 -13.20
C HIS A 154 -2.53 -12.37 -14.06
N VAL A 155 -1.42 -11.80 -14.55
CA VAL A 155 -0.42 -12.51 -15.35
C VAL A 155 0.62 -13.20 -14.47
N GLU A 156 1.19 -12.48 -13.50
CA GLU A 156 2.28 -13.00 -12.65
C GLU A 156 1.78 -13.92 -11.52
N TYR A 157 0.56 -13.68 -11.02
CA TYR A 157 -0.01 -14.38 -9.87
C TYR A 157 -1.44 -14.88 -10.14
N PRO A 158 -1.67 -15.70 -11.19
CA PRO A 158 -3.01 -16.04 -11.68
C PRO A 158 -3.90 -16.79 -10.66
N ASN A 159 -3.29 -17.46 -9.69
CA ASN A 159 -3.99 -18.25 -8.66
C ASN A 159 -4.11 -17.52 -7.31
N ARG A 160 -3.77 -16.24 -7.24
CA ARG A 160 -3.84 -15.44 -6.02
C ARG A 160 -5.08 -14.55 -6.03
N ILE A 161 -5.69 -14.35 -4.86
CA ILE A 161 -6.86 -13.48 -4.73
C ILE A 161 -6.39 -12.03 -4.86
N ILE A 162 -7.15 -11.22 -5.59
CA ILE A 162 -6.96 -9.78 -5.66
C ILE A 162 -8.21 -9.13 -5.09
N CYS A 163 -8.06 -8.35 -4.03
CA CYS A 163 -9.14 -7.59 -3.40
C CYS A 163 -8.84 -6.10 -3.52
N SER A 164 -9.77 -5.32 -4.06
CA SER A 164 -9.61 -3.87 -4.25
C SER A 164 -10.52 -3.09 -3.30
N PHE A 165 -9.93 -2.18 -2.54
CA PHE A 165 -10.64 -1.16 -1.77
C PHE A 165 -10.64 0.14 -2.57
N SER A 166 -11.69 0.32 -3.37
CA SER A 166 -11.81 1.42 -4.33
C SER A 166 -12.69 2.53 -3.78
N THR A 167 -12.11 3.73 -3.61
CA THR A 167 -12.89 4.91 -3.24
C THR A 167 -13.55 5.53 -4.46
N TYR A 168 -14.87 5.70 -4.39
CA TYR A 168 -15.65 6.34 -5.44
C TYR A 168 -15.81 7.84 -5.20
N PRO A 169 -15.66 8.68 -6.25
CA PRO A 169 -15.82 10.12 -6.11
C PRO A 169 -17.27 10.50 -5.83
N SER A 170 -17.47 11.52 -5.01
CA SER A 170 -18.78 12.14 -4.77
C SER A 170 -18.74 13.63 -5.07
N PRO A 171 -19.69 14.17 -5.85
CA PRO A 171 -19.73 15.60 -6.20
C PRO A 171 -19.90 16.50 -4.96
N ARG A 172 -20.37 15.96 -3.83
CA ARG A 172 -20.54 16.70 -2.57
C ARG A 172 -19.22 16.92 -1.82
N VAL A 173 -18.15 16.20 -2.18
CA VAL A 173 -16.85 16.22 -1.49
C VAL A 173 -15.77 16.88 -2.36
N ILE A 174 -16.14 17.51 -3.48
CA ILE A 174 -15.24 18.35 -4.26
C ILE A 174 -14.95 19.61 -3.44
N LYS A 175 -13.90 19.58 -2.60
CA LYS A 175 -13.32 20.81 -2.06
C LYS A 175 -12.82 21.62 -3.26
N ARG A 176 -13.60 22.63 -3.62
CA ARG A 176 -13.20 23.73 -4.50
C ARG A 176 -12.07 24.51 -3.82
N SER A 177 -10.82 24.05 -3.94
CA SER A 177 -9.60 24.86 -3.79
C SER A 177 -8.38 23.92 -3.68
N TRP A 178 -7.70 23.71 -4.79
CA TRP A 178 -6.25 23.58 -4.85
C TRP A 178 -5.73 24.87 -5.49
#